data_AF-A0A0F4RMP7-F1
#
_entry.id   AF-A0A0F4RMP7-F1
#
_cell.length_a   1.000
_cell.length_b   1.000
_cell.length_c   1.000
_cell.angle_alpha   90.00
_cell.angle_beta   90.00
_cell.angle_gamma   90.00
#
_symmetry.space_group_name_H-M   'P 1'
#
loop_
_entity.id
_entity.type
_entity.pdbx_description
1 polymer ?
#
loop_
_entity_poly.entity_id
_entity_poly.type
_entity_poly.pdbx_seq_one_letter_code
_entity_poly.pdbx_strand_id
1 'polypeptide(L)' 'MIAARESIAPNLDDDIVQKCYLIQKKYQFSDDRSLSLAAMERLVEAALERRVPSAEDAK' A
#
# COMPACT_ATOMS: atom_id res chain seq x y z
N MET A 1 12.25 -7.03 13.84
CA MET A 1 11.55 -6.41 12.69
C MET A 1 10.87 -5.09 13.03
N ILE A 2 10.38 -4.86 14.26
CA ILE A 2 9.72 -3.59 14.65
C ILE A 2 10.72 -2.42 14.79
N ALA A 3 11.88 -2.63 15.44
CA ALA A 3 12.85 -1.56 15.69
C ALA A 3 13.48 -0.91 14.44
N ALA A 4 13.65 -1.65 13.34
CA ALA A 4 14.18 -1.09 12.09
C ALA A 4 13.15 -0.24 11.33
N ARG A 5 11.85 -0.46 11.58
CA ARG A 5 10.77 0.23 10.87
C ARG A 5 10.63 1.66 11.37
N GLU A 6 10.72 1.86 12.69
CA GLU A 6 10.67 3.18 13.33
C GLU A 6 11.81 4.10 12.87
N SER A 7 12.99 3.54 12.55
CA SER A 7 14.13 4.31 12.06
C SER A 7 14.07 4.64 10.56
N ILE A 8 13.42 3.80 9.74
CA ILE A 8 13.46 3.92 8.27
C ILE A 8 12.21 4.63 7.73
N ALA A 9 11.03 4.31 8.29
CA ALA A 9 9.76 4.84 7.80
C ALA A 9 8.75 4.95 8.97
N PRO A 10 8.93 5.95 9.85
CA PRO A 10 8.10 6.12 11.05
C PRO A 10 6.62 6.38 10.74
N ASN A 11 6.31 6.92 9.56
CA ASN A 11 4.95 7.23 9.11
C ASN A 11 4.38 6.20 8.13
N LEU A 12 5.04 5.04 8.02
CA LEU A 12 4.54 3.96 7.16
C LEU A 12 3.22 3.43 7.74
N ASP A 13 2.23 3.33 6.87
CA ASP A 13 0.89 2.87 7.23
C ASP A 13 0.83 1.35 7.33
N ASP A 14 0.65 0.85 8.54
CA ASP A 14 0.66 -0.59 8.83
C ASP A 14 -0.48 -1.34 8.17
N ASP A 15 -1.63 -0.69 8.01
CA ASP A 15 -2.78 -1.28 7.34
C ASP A 15 -2.47 -1.48 5.84
N ILE A 16 -1.79 -0.52 5.21
CA ILE A 16 -1.34 -0.66 3.82
C ILE A 16 -0.30 -1.76 3.67
N VAL A 17 0.70 -1.83 4.56
CA VAL A 17 1.71 -2.89 4.53
C VAL A 17 1.06 -4.27 4.69
N GLN A 18 0.13 -4.41 5.63
CA GLN A 18 -0.57 -5.67 5.86
C GLN A 18 -1.41 -6.07 4.64
N LYS A 19 -2.12 -5.13 4.02
CA LYS A 19 -2.91 -5.39 2.81
C LYS A 19 -2.06 -5.76 1.61
N CYS A 20 -0.92 -5.09 1.40
CA CYS A 20 0.06 -5.47 0.37
C CYS A 20 0.57 -6.90 0.58
N TYR A 21 0.91 -7.28 1.81
CA TYR A 21 1.34 -8.64 2.12
C TYR A 21 0.25 -9.68 1.80
N LEU A 22 -1.00 -9.39 2.14
CA LEU A 22 -2.13 -10.29 1.83
C LEU A 22 -2.34 -10.45 0.32
N ILE A 23 -2.18 -9.39 -0.46
CA ILE A 23 -2.23 -9.45 -1.92
C ILE A 23 -1.10 -10.35 -2.44
N GLN A 24 0.15 -10.12 -2.02
CA GLN A 24 1.27 -10.97 -2.42
C GLN A 24 1.02 -12.45 -2.09
N LYS A 25 0.54 -12.74 -0.87
CA LYS A 25 0.21 -14.10 -0.44
C LYS A 25 -0.90 -14.73 -1.30
N LYS A 26 -1.91 -13.95 -1.69
CA LYS A 26 -3.01 -14.40 -2.56
C LYS A 26 -2.50 -14.81 -3.95
N TYR A 27 -1.53 -14.07 -4.50
CA TYR A 27 -0.96 -14.32 -5.82
C TYR A 27 0.36 -15.10 -5.80
N GLN A 28 0.79 -15.65 -4.66
CA GLN A 28 2.12 -16.24 -4.48
C GLN A 28 2.40 -17.47 -5.38
N PHE A 29 1.34 -18.12 -5.86
CA PHE A 29 1.42 -19.26 -6.79
C PHE A 29 0.99 -18.89 -8.21
N SER A 30 0.75 -17.61 -8.48
CA SER A 30 0.47 -17.14 -9.83
C SER A 30 1.78 -17.00 -10.59
N ASP A 31 1.84 -17.58 -11.79
CA ASP A 31 2.97 -17.40 -12.70
C ASP A 31 3.05 -15.96 -13.24
N ASP A 32 1.93 -15.23 -13.19
CA ASP A 32 1.85 -13.84 -13.60
C ASP A 32 1.96 -12.88 -12.39
N ARG A 33 3.17 -12.37 -12.18
CA ARG A 33 3.46 -11.39 -11.12
C ARG A 33 2.79 -10.04 -11.35
N SER A 34 2.38 -9.72 -12.58
CA SER A 34 1.74 -8.43 -12.88
C SER A 34 0.40 -8.28 -12.17
N LEU A 35 -0.30 -9.39 -11.92
CA LEU A 35 -1.57 -9.40 -11.18
C LEU A 35 -1.40 -8.94 -9.74
N SER A 36 -0.35 -9.42 -9.06
CA SER A 36 -0.04 -8.98 -7.70
C SER A 36 0.38 -7.52 -7.68
N LEU A 37 1.18 -7.10 -8.66
CA LEU A 37 1.68 -5.72 -8.73
C LEU A 37 0.53 -4.73 -8.95
N ALA A 38 -0.29 -4.95 -9.98
CA ALA A 38 -1.43 -4.09 -10.30
C ALA A 38 -2.45 -4.01 -9.15
N ALA A 39 -2.67 -5.10 -8.42
CA ALA A 39 -3.54 -5.09 -7.26
C ALA A 39 -2.97 -4.26 -6.09
N MET A 40 -1.65 -4.34 -5.84
CA MET A 40 -0.99 -3.50 -4.84
C MET A 40 -0.95 -2.03 -5.26
N GLU A 41 -0.70 -1.72 -6.54
CA GLU A 41 -0.70 -0.34 -7.06
C GLU A 41 -2.04 0.35 -6.82
N ARG A 42 -3.16 -0.30 -7.20
CA ARG A 42 -4.51 0.22 -6.94
C ARG A 42 -4.79 0.48 -5.47
N LEU A 43 -4.29 -0.39 -4.58
CA LEU A 43 -4.43 -0.20 -3.13
C LEU A 43 -3.69 1.07 -2.67
N VAL A 44 -2.47 1.27 -3.16
CA VAL A 44 -1.64 2.43 -2.81
C VAL A 44 -2.25 3.70 -3.37
N GLU A 45 -2.67 3.71 -4.64
CA GLU A 45 -3.35 4.85 -5.28
C GLU A 45 -4.58 5.28 -4.47
N ALA A 46 -5.47 4.35 -4.12
CA ALA A 46 -6.64 4.65 -3.30
C ALA A 46 -6.28 5.15 -1.88
N ALA A 47 -5.12 4.78 -1.34
CA ALA A 47 -4.62 5.32 -0.08
C ALA A 47 -4.07 6.73 -0.22
N LEU A 48 -3.43 7.04 -1.35
CA LEU A 48 -2.94 8.38 -1.68
C LEU A 48 -4.09 9.35 -1.92
N GLU A 49 -5.11 8.95 -2.68
CA GLU A 49 -6.31 9.77 -2.93
C GLU A 49 -7.04 10.15 -1.64
N ARG A 50 -7.07 9.26 -0.64
CA ARG A 50 -7.65 9.57 0.68
C ARG A 50 -6.80 10.53 1.52
N ARG A 51 -5.50 10.61 1.25
CA ARG A 51 -4.54 11.46 1.98
C ARG A 51 -4.39 12.84 1.35
N VAL A 52 -4.58 12.94 0.04
CA VAL A 52 -4.61 14.20 -0.68
C VAL A 52 -6.01 14.79 -0.49
N PRO A 53 -6.19 15.88 0.29
CA PRO A 53 -7.47 16.59 0.26
C PRO A 53 -7.69 17.02 -1.18
N SER A 54 -8.87 16.72 -1.72
CA SER A 54 -9.24 17.19 -3.05
C SER A 54 -9.02 18.70 -3.08
N ALA A 55 -8.32 19.21 -4.09
CA ALA A 55 -8.05 20.64 -4.22
C ALA A 55 -9.34 21.50 -4.34
N GLU A 56 -10.52 20.85 -4.34
CA GLU A 56 -11.85 21.46 -4.36
C GLU A 56 -12.37 21.90 -2.98
N ASP A 57 -11.77 21.45 -1.86
CA ASP A 57 -12.21 21.86 -0.50
C ASP A 57 -11.48 23.10 0.04
N ALA A 58 -10.62 23.74 -0.77
CA ALA A 58 -9.83 24.92 -0.39
C ALA A 58 -10.42 26.25 -0.93
N LYS A 59 -11.75 26.37 -1.00
CA LYS A 59 -12.42 27.59 -1.47
C LYS A 59 -13.44 28.15 -0.48
#